data_AF-A0A4Q2DNH9-F1
#
_entry.id   AF-A0A4Q2DNH9-F1
#
_cell.length_a   1.000
_cell.length_b   1.000
_cell.length_c   1.000
_cell.angle_alpha   90.00
_cell.angle_beta   90.00
_cell.angle_gamma   90.00
#
_symmetry.space_group_name_H-M   'P 1'
#
loop_
_entity.id
_entity.type
_entity.pdbx_description
1 polymer ?
#
loop_
_entity_poly.entity_id
_entity_poly.type
_entity_poly.pdbx_seq_one_letter_code
_entity_poly.pdbx_strand_id
1 'polypeptide(L)'
;MAIFGLWIINKAGGLVYQRNFAEGLAQLTSNEYLVLAGTLHGIHAITSRLSPTESSSGANVIEGETFKMTIFLTVTGTKFVLLTSLNETIAEHILQRIYEAYSDAVMKNPFHTPEMPIRSEKFESRVGAIIGSGQT
;
A
#
# COMPACT_ATOMS: atom_id res chain seq x y z
N MET A 1 13.46 -13.16 -2.45
CA MET A 1 12.22 -12.59 -1.91
C MET A 1 12.41 -11.09 -1.92
N ALA A 2 11.65 -10.37 -2.74
CA ALA A 2 11.87 -8.94 -2.97
C ALA A 2 10.59 -8.16 -2.73
N ILE A 3 10.72 -7.03 -2.05
CA ILE A 3 9.67 -6.02 -1.91
C ILE A 3 10.00 -4.94 -2.93
N PHE A 4 9.13 -4.76 -3.92
CA PHE A 4 9.36 -3.81 -5.01
C PHE A 4 8.93 -2.40 -4.60
N GLY A 5 7.77 -2.26 -3.96
CA GLY A 5 7.21 -0.95 -3.63
C GLY A 5 6.06 -0.98 -2.63
N LEU A 6 5.81 0.18 -2.03
CA LEU A 6 4.71 0.43 -1.09
C LEU A 6 3.92 1.64 -1.56
N TRP A 7 2.61 1.48 -1.67
CA TRP A 7 1.67 2.57 -1.92
C TRP A 7 0.71 2.72 -0.75
N ILE A 8 0.33 3.96 -0.45
CA ILE A 8 -0.76 4.27 0.48
C ILE A 8 -1.78 5.11 -0.27
N ILE A 9 -3.00 4.60 -0.33
CA ILE A 9 -4.12 5.22 -1.04
C ILE A 9 -5.14 5.64 0.02
N ASN A 10 -5.50 6.90 0.00
CA ASN A 10 -6.42 7.49 0.96
C ASN A 10 -7.88 6.99 0.74
N LYS A 11 -8.79 7.43 1.60
CA LYS A 11 -10.18 6.98 1.54
C LYS A 11 -10.87 7.41 0.24
N ALA A 12 -10.47 8.56 -0.31
CA ALA A 12 -10.99 9.09 -1.58
C ALA A 12 -10.37 8.45 -2.84
N GLY A 13 -9.42 7.52 -2.69
CA GLY A 13 -8.74 6.88 -3.84
C GLY A 13 -7.53 7.64 -4.37
N GLY A 14 -7.10 8.70 -3.70
CA GLY A 14 -5.88 9.44 -4.01
C GLY A 14 -4.63 8.75 -3.43
N LEU A 15 -3.58 8.68 -4.22
CA LEU A 15 -2.26 8.23 -3.75
C LEU A 15 -1.64 9.29 -2.84
N VAL A 16 -1.38 8.94 -1.58
CA VAL A 16 -0.78 9.84 -0.58
C VAL A 16 0.66 9.46 -0.22
N TYR A 17 1.10 8.26 -0.59
CA TYR A 17 2.48 7.84 -0.43
C TYR A 17 2.85 6.79 -1.47
N GLN A 18 4.04 6.91 -2.05
CA GLN A 18 4.63 5.90 -2.92
C GLN A 18 6.13 5.86 -2.65
N ARG A 19 6.66 4.65 -2.56
CA ARG A 19 8.10 4.41 -2.49
C ARG A 19 8.46 3.09 -3.15
N ASN A 20 9.55 3.08 -3.90
CA ASN A 20 10.17 1.88 -4.46
C ASN A 20 11.35 1.47 -3.58
N PHE A 21 11.58 0.16 -3.43
CA PHE A 21 12.65 -0.41 -2.59
C PHE A 21 13.62 -1.30 -3.37
N ALA A 22 13.16 -1.88 -4.48
CA ALA A 22 13.96 -2.73 -5.34
C ALA A 22 13.65 -2.44 -6.81
N GLU A 23 14.62 -2.75 -7.66
CA GLU A 23 14.43 -2.77 -9.11
C GLU A 23 13.62 -4.02 -9.52
N GLY A 24 13.14 -4.05 -10.76
CA GLY A 24 12.39 -5.18 -11.32
C GLY A 24 10.96 -4.85 -11.74
N LEU A 25 10.44 -3.68 -11.36
CA LEU A 25 9.24 -3.10 -11.94
C LEU A 25 9.59 -1.94 -12.89
N ALA A 26 8.71 -1.70 -13.86
CA ALA A 26 8.81 -0.54 -14.74
C ALA A 26 8.85 0.75 -13.92
N GLN A 27 9.73 1.67 -14.32
CA GLN A 27 9.77 3.01 -13.73
C GLN A 27 8.61 3.82 -14.30
N LEU A 28 7.74 4.27 -13.40
CA LEU A 28 6.55 5.05 -13.76
C LEU A 28 6.77 6.51 -13.35
N THR A 29 6.16 7.41 -14.10
CA THR A 29 6.04 8.82 -13.74
C THR A 29 5.09 8.99 -12.56
N SER A 30 5.18 10.12 -11.87
CA SER A 30 4.28 10.44 -10.76
C SER A 30 2.81 10.39 -11.17
N ASN A 31 2.47 10.87 -12.37
CA ASN A 31 1.10 10.87 -12.87
C ASN A 31 0.58 9.45 -13.14
N GLU A 32 1.42 8.56 -13.66
CA GLU A 32 1.03 7.16 -13.86
C GLU A 32 0.76 6.46 -12.53
N TYR A 33 1.55 6.71 -11.49
CA TYR A 33 1.25 6.20 -10.15
C TYR A 33 -0.09 6.74 -9.60
N LEU A 34 -0.40 8.03 -9.82
CA LEU A 34 -1.68 8.61 -9.43
C LEU A 34 -2.85 7.91 -10.14
N VAL A 35 -2.73 7.69 -11.44
CA VAL A 35 -3.74 6.99 -12.25
C VAL A 35 -3.91 5.55 -11.75
N LEU A 36 -2.82 4.80 -11.57
CA LEU A 36 -2.87 3.42 -11.10
C LEU A 36 -3.49 3.28 -9.72
N ALA A 37 -3.20 4.19 -8.79
CA ALA A 37 -3.82 4.21 -7.48
C ALA A 37 -5.34 4.40 -7.57
N GLY A 38 -5.79 5.34 -8.40
CA GLY A 38 -7.22 5.58 -8.66
C GLY A 38 -7.89 4.36 -9.32
N THR A 39 -7.24 3.75 -10.30
CA THR A 39 -7.70 2.52 -10.95
C THR A 39 -7.82 1.38 -9.94
N LEU A 40 -6.81 1.17 -9.10
CA LEU A 40 -6.82 0.14 -8.06
C LEU A 40 -7.94 0.37 -7.05
N HIS A 41 -8.17 1.63 -6.66
CA HIS A 41 -9.29 1.98 -5.79
C HIS A 41 -10.64 1.62 -6.41
N GLY A 42 -10.82 1.88 -7.71
CA GLY A 42 -12.00 1.49 -8.47
C GLY A 42 -12.17 -0.04 -8.55
N ILE A 43 -11.11 -0.77 -8.87
CA ILE A 43 -11.12 -2.25 -8.92
C ILE A 43 -11.53 -2.82 -7.56
N HIS A 44 -10.98 -2.29 -6.47
CA HIS A 44 -11.31 -2.73 -5.13
C HIS A 44 -12.80 -2.51 -4.78
N ALA A 45 -13.38 -1.39 -5.22
CA ALA A 45 -14.81 -1.10 -5.05
C ALA A 45 -15.72 -1.97 -5.94
N ILE A 46 -15.28 -2.33 -7.15
CA ILE A 46 -16.03 -3.21 -8.04
C ILE A 46 -16.04 -4.64 -7.48
N THR A 47 -14.87 -5.14 -7.07
CA THR A 47 -14.70 -6.51 -6.54
C THR A 47 -15.48 -6.73 -5.24
N SER A 48 -15.67 -5.70 -4.41
CA SER A 48 -16.51 -5.81 -3.21
C SER A 48 -17.99 -6.01 -3.55
N ARG A 49 -18.45 -5.56 -4.72
CA ARG A 49 -19.84 -5.73 -5.20
C ARG A 49 -20.03 -6.97 -6.07
N LEU A 50 -18.98 -7.43 -6.74
CA LEU A 50 -19.03 -8.60 -7.62
C LEU A 50 -19.06 -9.92 -6.85
N SER A 51 -18.62 -9.92 -5.59
CA SER A 51 -18.51 -11.14 -4.80
C SER A 51 -19.84 -11.91 -4.70
N PRO A 52 -19.84 -13.22 -5.00
CA PRO A 52 -21.03 -14.04 -4.84
C PRO A 52 -21.32 -14.38 -3.37
N THR A 53 -20.35 -14.18 -2.48
CA THR A 53 -20.51 -14.39 -1.04
C THR A 53 -20.85 -13.08 -0.33
N GLU A 54 -21.72 -13.16 0.66
CA GLU A 54 -21.98 -12.07 1.58
C GLU A 54 -20.68 -11.67 2.30
N SER A 55 -20.54 -10.40 2.66
CA SER A 55 -19.40 -9.81 3.41
C SER A 55 -18.05 -9.67 2.68
N SER A 56 -18.03 -9.55 1.35
CA SER A 56 -16.77 -9.22 0.65
C SER A 56 -16.27 -7.80 0.94
N SER A 57 -14.98 -7.70 1.24
CA SER A 57 -14.28 -6.45 1.52
C SER A 57 -13.48 -5.91 0.32
N GLY A 58 -13.67 -6.46 -0.89
CA GLY A 58 -12.93 -6.07 -2.09
C GLY A 58 -11.66 -6.90 -2.33
N ALA A 59 -10.88 -6.50 -3.34
CA ALA A 59 -9.65 -7.18 -3.73
C ALA A 59 -8.58 -7.08 -2.63
N ASN A 60 -8.09 -8.24 -2.14
CA ASN A 60 -7.01 -8.34 -1.16
C ASN A 60 -5.66 -8.68 -1.79
N VAL A 61 -5.66 -9.45 -2.89
CA VAL A 61 -4.45 -9.85 -3.62
C VAL A 61 -4.71 -9.76 -5.11
N ILE A 62 -3.76 -9.19 -5.85
CA ILE A 62 -3.70 -9.20 -7.31
C ILE A 62 -2.33 -9.75 -7.70
N GLU A 63 -2.31 -10.87 -8.42
CA GLU A 63 -1.10 -11.56 -8.82
C GLU A 63 -0.95 -11.50 -10.33
N GLY A 64 0.23 -11.08 -10.80
CA GLY A 64 0.65 -11.17 -12.20
C GLY A 64 1.73 -12.23 -12.37
N GLU A 65 2.40 -12.23 -13.53
CA GLU A 65 3.46 -13.21 -13.81
C GLU A 65 4.76 -12.95 -13.04
N THR A 66 5.03 -11.70 -12.67
CA THR A 66 6.31 -11.27 -12.09
C THR A 66 6.18 -10.64 -10.70
N PHE A 67 4.99 -10.19 -10.34
CA PHE A 67 4.75 -9.50 -9.08
C PHE A 67 3.40 -9.88 -8.49
N LYS A 68 3.33 -9.74 -7.17
CA LYS A 68 2.13 -9.89 -6.36
C LYS A 68 1.87 -8.60 -5.60
N MET A 69 0.67 -8.07 -5.74
CA MET A 69 0.17 -6.91 -5.03
C MET A 69 -0.75 -7.36 -3.89
N THR A 70 -0.37 -7.08 -2.66
CA THR A 70 -1.18 -7.35 -1.47
C THR A 70 -1.79 -6.04 -0.98
N ILE A 71 -3.10 -6.02 -0.73
CA ILE A 71 -3.90 -4.85 -0.39
C ILE A 71 -4.47 -5.05 1.00
N PHE A 72 -4.09 -4.17 1.92
CA PHE A 72 -4.62 -4.09 3.27
C PHE A 72 -5.54 -2.87 3.39
N LEU A 73 -6.85 -3.09 3.46
CA LEU A 73 -7.84 -2.05 3.73
C LEU A 73 -8.03 -1.89 5.24
N THR A 74 -7.80 -0.68 5.74
CA THR A 74 -8.12 -0.33 7.13
C THR A 74 -9.61 -0.01 7.30
N VAL A 75 -10.12 -0.12 8.53
CA VAL A 75 -11.50 0.26 8.87
C VAL A 75 -11.79 1.75 8.64
N THR A 76 -10.76 2.60 8.60
CA THR A 76 -10.90 4.03 8.27
C THR A 76 -10.99 4.30 6.77
N GLY A 77 -10.75 3.30 5.92
CA GLY A 77 -10.88 3.37 4.46
C GLY A 77 -9.57 3.56 3.70
N THR A 78 -8.45 3.76 4.41
CA THR A 78 -7.09 3.87 3.85
C THR A 78 -6.58 2.50 3.42
N LYS A 79 -6.00 2.41 2.23
CA LYS A 79 -5.47 1.17 1.66
C LYS A 79 -3.95 1.22 1.65
N PHE A 80 -3.33 0.19 2.18
CA PHE A 80 -1.88 0.00 2.11
C PHE A 80 -1.62 -1.13 1.13
N VAL A 81 -0.76 -0.88 0.15
CA VAL A 81 -0.55 -1.79 -0.98
C VAL A 81 0.93 -2.11 -1.07
N LEU A 82 1.28 -3.39 -0.95
CA LEU A 82 2.66 -3.86 -1.05
C LEU A 82 2.84 -4.65 -2.34
N LEU A 83 3.81 -4.24 -3.15
CA LEU A 83 4.23 -4.94 -4.36
C LEU A 83 5.45 -5.80 -4.01
N THR A 84 5.37 -7.09 -4.31
CA THR A 84 6.34 -8.11 -3.90
C THR A 84 6.58 -9.12 -5.02
N SER A 85 7.62 -9.94 -4.89
CA SER A 85 7.79 -11.17 -5.68
C SER A 85 6.70 -12.20 -5.34
N LEU A 86 6.35 -13.09 -6.27
CA LEU A 86 5.24 -14.06 -6.12
C LEU A 86 5.28 -14.90 -4.85
N ASN A 87 6.47 -15.34 -4.45
CA ASN A 87 6.67 -16.25 -3.31
C ASN A 87 6.67 -15.53 -1.94
N GLU A 88 6.35 -14.24 -1.89
CA GLU A 88 6.33 -13.51 -0.62
C GLU A 88 5.07 -13.85 0.20
N THR A 89 5.30 -14.23 1.46
CA THR A 89 4.24 -14.69 2.38
C THR A 89 4.02 -13.73 3.55
N ILE A 90 5.00 -12.88 3.87
CA ILE A 90 4.92 -11.99 5.05
C ILE A 90 4.30 -10.61 4.74
N ALA A 91 3.77 -10.41 3.53
CA ALA A 91 3.28 -9.12 3.05
C ALA A 91 2.21 -8.50 3.96
N GLU A 92 1.26 -9.31 4.44
CA GLU A 92 0.19 -8.84 5.35
C GLU A 92 0.75 -8.35 6.69
N HIS A 93 1.69 -9.10 7.27
CA HIS A 93 2.34 -8.71 8.53
C HIS A 93 3.16 -7.42 8.37
N ILE A 94 3.86 -7.25 7.24
CA ILE A 94 4.57 -6.01 6.91
C ILE A 94 3.59 -4.84 6.81
N LEU A 95 2.48 -5.02 6.10
CA LEU A 95 1.44 -3.99 5.95
C LEU A 95 0.83 -3.58 7.29
N GLN A 96 0.61 -4.53 8.21
CA GLN A 96 0.14 -4.24 9.57
C GLN A 96 1.14 -3.37 10.35
N ARG A 97 2.44 -3.73 10.33
CA ARG A 97 3.48 -2.92 10.98
C ARG A 97 3.63 -1.53 10.36
N ILE A 98 3.45 -1.41 9.05
CA ILE A 98 3.45 -0.12 8.35
C ILE A 98 2.25 0.72 8.78
N TYR A 99 1.07 0.12 8.95
CA TYR A 99 -0.12 0.81 9.46
C TYR A 99 0.08 1.33 10.89
N GLU A 100 0.73 0.55 11.77
CA GLU A 100 1.11 1.02 13.11
C GLU A 100 2.08 2.21 13.03
N ALA A 101 3.09 2.13 12.17
CA ALA A 101 4.03 3.23 11.94
C ALA A 101 3.35 4.49 11.37
N TYR A 102 2.37 4.32 10.47
CA TYR A 102 1.58 5.41 9.91
C TYR A 102 0.75 6.10 11.00
N SER A 103 0.05 5.32 11.81
CA SER A 103 -0.75 5.81 12.93
C SER A 103 0.09 6.64 13.91
N ASP A 104 1.32 6.20 14.19
CA ASP A 104 2.22 6.88 15.12
C ASP A 104 2.95 8.11 14.56
N ALA A 105 3.47 8.02 13.33
CA ALA A 105 4.38 9.01 12.77
C ALA A 105 3.70 10.00 11.83
N VAL A 106 2.49 9.69 11.37
CA VAL A 106 1.72 10.52 10.43
C VAL A 106 0.46 11.05 11.14
N MET A 107 -0.39 10.19 11.69
CA MET A 107 -1.67 10.64 12.29
C MET A 107 -1.51 11.41 13.60
N LYS A 108 -0.45 11.15 14.37
CA LYS A 108 -0.13 11.93 15.59
C LYS A 108 0.64 13.22 15.30
N ASN A 109 0.98 13.51 14.04
CA ASN A 109 1.68 14.76 13.69
C ASN A 109 0.64 15.89 13.53
N PRO A 110 0.65 16.93 14.39
CA PRO A 110 -0.33 18.02 14.32
C PRO A 110 -0.23 18.87 13.05
N PHE A 111 0.88 18.78 12.32
CA PHE A 111 1.10 19.50 11.06
C PHE A 111 0.73 18.69 9.82
N HIS A 112 0.30 17.44 9.98
CA HIS A 112 -0.14 16.62 8.88
C HIS A 112 -1.66 16.76 8.69
N THR A 113 -2.05 17.28 7.53
CA THR A 113 -3.45 17.26 7.11
C THR A 113 -3.82 15.88 6.58
N PRO A 114 -4.85 15.21 7.12
CA PRO A 114 -5.32 13.93 6.60
C PRO A 114 -5.67 13.99 5.10
N GLU A 115 -5.61 12.83 4.44
CA GLU A 115 -5.87 12.68 3.00
C GLU A 115 -4.86 13.37 2.06
N MET A 116 -3.89 14.12 2.58
CA MET A 116 -2.83 14.79 1.80
C MET A 116 -1.55 13.93 1.73
N PRO A 117 -0.64 14.21 0.76
CA PRO A 117 0.61 13.47 0.64
C PRO A 117 1.45 13.45 1.93
N ILE A 118 1.96 12.26 2.26
CA ILE A 118 2.75 12.01 3.47
C ILE A 118 4.20 12.41 3.20
N ARG A 119 4.70 13.40 3.94
CA ARG A 119 6.09 13.92 3.87
C ARG A 119 6.82 13.83 5.21
N SER A 120 6.60 12.74 5.94
CA SER A 120 7.15 12.54 7.29
C SER A 120 8.43 11.72 7.22
N GLU A 121 9.59 12.33 7.46
CA GLU A 121 10.89 11.64 7.50
C GLU A 121 10.92 10.52 8.56
N LYS A 122 10.26 10.75 9.71
CA LYS A 122 10.10 9.74 10.77
C LYS A 122 9.34 8.52 10.26
N PHE A 123 8.32 8.73 9.44
CA PHE A 123 7.57 7.64 8.82
C PHE A 123 8.45 6.88 7.82
N GLU A 124 9.17 7.59 6.95
CA GLU A 124 10.06 6.98 5.96
C GLU A 124 11.17 6.13 6.58
N SER A 125 11.75 6.61 7.69
CA SER A 125 12.75 5.87 8.47
C SER A 125 12.17 4.59 9.06
N ARG A 126 10.97 4.64 9.66
CA ARG A 126 10.28 3.45 10.20
C ARG A 126 9.93 2.44 9.11
N VAL A 127 9.40 2.90 7.98
CA VAL A 127 9.10 2.02 6.83
C VAL A 127 10.38 1.33 6.32
N GLY A 128 11.47 2.09 6.20
CA GLY A 128 12.78 1.53 5.83
C GLY A 128 13.26 0.45 6.79
N ALA A 129 13.13 0.67 8.10
CA ALA A 129 13.50 -0.33 9.12
C ALA A 129 12.62 -1.59 9.06
N ILE A 130 11.30 -1.44 8.85
CA ILE A 130 10.37 -2.58 8.75
C ILE A 130 10.72 -3.43 7.52
N ILE A 131 10.92 -2.81 6.36
CA ILE A 131 11.20 -3.51 5.11
C ILE A 131 12.62 -4.10 5.10
N GLY A 132 13.61 -3.37 5.64
CA GLY A 132 14.98 -3.86 5.80
C GLY A 132 15.07 -5.05 6.76
N SER A 133 14.22 -5.11 7.79
CA SER A 133 14.13 -6.29 8.69
C SER A 133 13.45 -7.51 8.05
N GLY A 134 12.78 -7.36 6.91
CA GLY A 134 12.09 -8.45 6.22
C GLY A 134 12.91 -9.12 5.10
N GLN A 135 14.17 -8.74 4.92
CA GLN A 135 15.08 -9.31 3.90
C GLN A 135 16.12 -10.31 4.46
N THR A 136 16.06 -10.63 5.76
CA THR A 136 16.86 -11.70 6.40
C THR A 136 16.06 -12.99 6.44
#